data_AF-A0AAE0DKG4-F1
#
_entry.id   AF-A0AAE0DKG4-F1
#
_cell.length_a   1.000
_cell.length_b   1.000
_cell.length_c   1.000
_cell.angle_alpha   90.00
_cell.angle_beta   90.00
_cell.angle_gamma   90.00
#
_symmetry.space_group_name_H-M   'P 1'
#
loop_
_entity.id
_entity.type
_entity.pdbx_description
1 polymer ?
#
loop_
_entity_poly.entity_id
_entity_poly.type
_entity_poly.pdbx_seq_one_letter_code
_entity_poly.pdbx_strand_id
1 'polypeptide(L)'
;MSQNRRSPKQFAPLDPQKSNERGVQRLKGIVFDVDGTLCGPVMHLLQKFLPGKTFAPIVTRDFRPPKPDPAGILHIAKAWELEDGGEGLIMVGDSIDDMTAGHKAGAATLLLANENNRELKGHEHTGAWIDRLDDLIGLLEVGFEERSDE
;
A
#
# COMPACT_ATOMS: atom_id res chain seq x y z
N MET A 1 -20.53 -15.00 -14.57
CA MET A 1 -19.48 -13.99 -14.78
C MET A 1 -18.36 -14.36 -13.84
N SER A 2 -17.22 -14.82 -14.36
CA SER A 2 -16.09 -15.23 -13.52
C SER A 2 -15.47 -13.97 -12.95
N GLN A 3 -15.76 -13.65 -11.68
CA GLN A 3 -15.02 -12.63 -10.93
C GLN A 3 -13.54 -13.05 -11.01
N ASN A 4 -12.72 -12.24 -11.67
CA ASN A 4 -11.29 -12.50 -11.84
C ASN A 4 -10.62 -12.21 -10.49
N ARG A 5 -10.76 -13.15 -9.55
CA ARG A 5 -10.20 -13.02 -8.20
C ARG A 5 -8.68 -12.98 -8.30
N ARG A 6 -8.12 -11.87 -7.85
CA ARG A 6 -6.69 -11.66 -7.79
C ARG A 6 -6.09 -12.54 -6.69
N SER A 7 -4.94 -13.15 -6.95
CA SER A 7 -4.18 -13.83 -5.90
C SER A 7 -3.70 -12.81 -4.85
N PRO A 8 -3.78 -13.13 -3.54
CA PRO A 8 -3.22 -12.29 -2.48
C PRO A 8 -1.76 -11.96 -2.74
N LYS A 9 -1.35 -10.72 -2.45
CA LYS A 9 0.06 -10.32 -2.56
C LYS A 9 0.86 -10.67 -1.33
N GLN A 10 2.09 -11.10 -1.58
CA GLN A 10 3.10 -11.30 -0.56
C GLN A 10 4.40 -10.59 -0.97
N PHE A 11 5.09 -9.93 -0.05
CA PHE A 11 6.40 -9.34 -0.28
C PHE A 11 7.41 -9.86 0.73
N ALA A 12 8.65 -10.07 0.26
CA ALA A 12 9.75 -10.46 1.11
C ALA A 12 10.09 -9.36 2.14
N PRO A 13 10.69 -9.73 3.29
CA PRO A 13 11.24 -8.77 4.25
C PRO A 13 12.16 -7.72 3.60
N LEU A 14 12.18 -6.51 4.15
CA LEU A 14 13.08 -5.45 3.69
C LEU A 14 14.56 -5.82 3.89
N ASP A 15 14.88 -6.54 4.98
CA ASP A 15 16.23 -7.05 5.21
C ASP A 15 16.48 -8.27 4.30
N PRO A 16 17.40 -8.16 3.32
CA PRO A 16 17.69 -9.27 2.41
C PRO A 16 18.22 -10.52 3.12
N GLN A 17 18.82 -10.38 4.30
CA GLN A 17 19.32 -11.52 5.09
C GLN A 17 18.21 -12.32 5.77
N LYS A 18 17.03 -11.71 5.94
CA LYS A 18 15.83 -12.36 6.48
C LYS A 18 14.98 -13.03 5.40
N SER A 19 15.32 -12.84 4.13
CA SER A 19 14.63 -13.44 2.98
C SER A 19 15.29 -14.78 2.60
N ASN A 20 14.72 -15.89 3.07
CA ASN A 20 15.16 -17.26 2.70
C ASN A 20 14.39 -17.85 1.51
N GLU A 21 13.34 -17.18 1.03
CA GLU A 21 12.41 -17.72 0.06
C GLU A 21 12.75 -17.27 -1.37
N ARG A 22 13.24 -18.20 -2.18
CA ARG A 22 13.40 -17.99 -3.63
C ARG A 22 12.01 -17.92 -4.27
N GLY A 23 11.65 -16.75 -4.81
CA GLY A 23 10.45 -16.57 -5.61
C GLY A 23 9.43 -15.56 -5.08
N VAL A 24 9.59 -15.05 -3.85
CA VAL A 24 8.73 -13.99 -3.31
C VAL A 24 9.14 -12.64 -3.91
N GLN A 25 8.17 -11.89 -4.43
CA GLN A 25 8.41 -10.57 -5.00
C GLN A 25 8.98 -9.60 -3.95
N ARG A 26 9.88 -8.71 -4.38
CA ARG A 26 10.41 -7.64 -3.52
C ARG A 26 9.51 -6.42 -3.62
N LEU A 27 9.29 -5.77 -2.49
CA LEU A 27 8.61 -4.48 -2.43
C LEU A 27 9.44 -3.42 -3.17
N LYS A 28 8.81 -2.74 -4.13
CA LYS A 28 9.43 -1.68 -4.94
C LYS A 28 9.14 -0.30 -4.37
N GLY A 29 8.01 -0.12 -3.70
CA GLY A 29 7.64 1.15 -3.08
C GLY A 29 6.36 1.09 -2.27
N ILE A 30 6.13 2.13 -1.47
CA ILE A 30 4.92 2.32 -0.68
C ILE A 30 4.30 3.65 -1.07
N VAL A 31 3.01 3.62 -1.39
CA VAL A 31 2.20 4.79 -1.69
C VAL A 31 1.31 5.04 -0.49
N PHE A 32 1.43 6.22 0.11
CA PHE A 32 0.56 6.65 1.19
C PHE A 32 -0.53 7.56 0.63
N ASP A 33 -1.75 7.36 1.10
CA ASP A 33 -2.69 8.46 1.13
C ASP A 33 -2.19 9.56 2.08
N VAL A 34 -2.12 10.78 1.56
CA VAL A 34 -1.74 11.99 2.30
C VAL A 34 -2.91 13.00 2.31
N ASP A 35 -4.05 12.63 1.71
CA ASP A 35 -5.19 13.50 1.55
C ASP A 35 -6.05 13.52 2.81
N GLY A 36 -5.72 14.37 3.78
CA GLY A 36 -6.62 14.70 4.89
C GLY A 36 -6.04 14.37 6.25
N THR A 37 -6.54 13.30 6.88
CA THR A 37 -6.21 12.87 8.26
C THR A 37 -4.80 12.30 8.40
N LEU A 38 -4.21 11.78 7.33
CA LEU A 38 -2.94 11.04 7.38
C LEU A 38 -1.68 11.90 7.24
N CYS A 39 -1.78 13.16 6.81
CA CYS A 39 -0.62 14.02 6.57
C CYS A 39 0.28 14.17 7.81
N GLY A 40 -0.29 14.47 8.98
CA GLY A 40 0.46 14.61 10.23
C GLY A 40 1.11 13.30 10.70
N PRO A 41 0.35 12.21 10.86
CA PRO A 41 0.89 10.90 11.28
C PRO A 41 1.96 10.35 10.34
N VAL A 42 1.77 10.45 9.02
CA VAL A 42 2.75 10.01 8.02
C VAL A 42 4.03 10.81 8.17
N MET A 43 3.95 12.14 8.21
CA MET A 43 5.15 12.98 8.39
C MET A 43 5.91 12.67 9.69
N HIS A 44 5.19 12.39 10.78
CA HIS A 44 5.82 12.00 12.05
C HIS A 44 6.55 10.66 11.94
N LEU A 45 5.93 9.64 11.34
CA LEU A 45 6.56 8.34 11.10
C LEU A 45 7.83 8.50 10.27
N LEU A 46 7.75 9.26 9.18
CA LEU A 46 8.87 9.47 8.26
C LEU A 46 10.05 10.14 8.95
N GLN A 47 9.81 11.22 9.69
CA GLN A 47 10.87 11.93 10.41
C GLN A 47 11.52 11.10 11.50
N LYS A 48 10.72 10.28 12.20
CA LYS A 48 11.18 9.54 13.38
C LYS A 48 11.86 8.21 13.02
N PHE A 49 11.34 7.49 12.03
CA PHE A 49 11.73 6.10 11.75
C PHE A 49 12.45 5.92 10.41
N LEU A 50 12.33 6.87 9.47
CA LEU A 50 12.95 6.77 8.14
C LEU A 50 13.79 8.02 7.76
N PRO A 51 14.69 8.51 8.63
CA PRO A 51 15.51 9.67 8.32
C PRO A 51 16.43 9.41 7.10
N GLY A 52 16.45 10.35 6.15
CA GLY A 52 17.32 10.28 4.97
C GLY A 52 16.80 9.44 3.79
N LYS A 53 15.54 9.01 3.81
CA LYS A 53 14.88 8.38 2.66
C LYS A 53 14.14 9.42 1.81
N THR A 54 14.26 9.31 0.48
CA THR A 54 13.59 10.21 -0.47
C THR A 54 12.18 9.69 -0.77
N PHE A 55 11.17 10.50 -0.50
CA PHE A 55 9.77 10.21 -0.80
C PHE A 55 9.31 11.12 -1.94
N ALA A 56 9.47 10.63 -3.16
CA ALA A 56 9.03 11.30 -4.38
C ALA A 56 8.63 10.21 -5.39
N PRO A 57 7.63 10.43 -6.25
CA PRO A 57 6.83 11.64 -6.35
C PRO A 57 5.72 11.72 -5.30
N ILE A 58 5.37 12.94 -4.89
CA ILE A 58 4.17 13.22 -4.10
C ILE A 58 3.07 13.59 -5.08
N VAL A 59 2.02 12.78 -5.15
CA VAL A 59 0.81 13.08 -5.92
C VAL A 59 -0.17 13.81 -5.02
N THR A 60 -0.59 15.02 -5.41
CA THR A 60 -1.52 15.84 -4.63
C THR A 60 -2.97 15.61 -5.06
N ARG A 61 -3.91 16.10 -4.25
CA ARG A 61 -5.36 16.14 -4.54
C ARG A 61 -5.75 16.71 -5.89
N ASP A 62 -4.89 17.49 -6.55
CA ASP A 62 -5.19 18.11 -7.85
C ASP A 62 -5.01 17.13 -9.02
N PHE A 63 -4.40 15.97 -8.76
CA PHE A 63 -4.28 14.92 -9.76
C PHE A 63 -5.67 14.39 -10.15
N ARG A 64 -5.85 14.14 -11.44
CA ARG A 64 -7.12 13.68 -12.01
C ARG A 64 -6.89 12.48 -12.92
N PRO A 65 -7.82 11.50 -12.90
CA PRO A 65 -8.97 11.38 -11.98
C PRO A 65 -8.55 11.12 -10.51
N PRO A 66 -9.37 11.50 -9.52
CA PRO A 66 -9.12 11.19 -8.12
C PRO A 66 -9.42 9.71 -7.83
N LYS A 67 -8.98 9.23 -6.66
CA LYS A 67 -9.43 7.93 -6.12
C LYS A 67 -10.97 7.89 -6.10
N PRO A 68 -11.61 6.73 -6.35
CA PRO A 68 -11.07 5.36 -6.41
C PRO A 68 -10.43 4.97 -7.76
N ASP A 69 -10.16 5.93 -8.64
CA ASP A 69 -9.41 5.66 -9.87
C ASP A 69 -7.92 5.37 -9.58
N PRO A 70 -7.30 4.36 -10.23
CA PRO A 70 -5.90 4.01 -10.01
C PRO A 70 -4.89 4.98 -10.63
N ALA A 71 -5.32 5.99 -11.40
CA ALA A 71 -4.42 6.83 -12.20
C ALA A 71 -3.29 7.48 -11.39
N GLY A 72 -3.56 7.89 -10.15
CA GLY A 72 -2.52 8.46 -9.27
C GLY A 72 -1.39 7.47 -8.95
N ILE A 73 -1.75 6.22 -8.61
CA ILE A 73 -0.79 5.15 -8.30
C ILE A 73 -0.02 4.73 -9.55
N LEU A 74 -0.71 4.61 -10.69
CA LEU A 74 -0.09 4.27 -11.96
C LEU A 74 0.87 5.38 -12.45
N HIS A 75 0.55 6.65 -12.15
CA HIS A 75 1.46 7.76 -12.41
C HIS A 75 2.74 7.67 -11.57
N ILE A 76 2.61 7.34 -10.28
CA ILE A 76 3.77 7.09 -9.40
C ILE A 76 4.62 5.95 -9.94
N ALA A 77 4.00 4.81 -10.28
CA ALA A 77 4.68 3.66 -10.85
C ALA A 77 5.46 4.03 -12.13
N LYS A 78 4.83 4.79 -13.03
CA LYS A 78 5.48 5.27 -14.26
C LYS A 78 6.65 6.21 -13.97
N ALA A 79 6.52 7.11 -13.00
CA ALA A 79 7.60 8.02 -12.60
C ALA A 79 8.78 7.28 -11.94
N TRP A 80 8.53 6.11 -11.35
CA TRP A 80 9.53 5.19 -10.84
C TRP A 80 10.04 4.17 -11.88
N GLU A 81 9.64 4.33 -13.14
CA GLU A 81 10.03 3.43 -14.24
C GLU A 81 9.64 1.96 -13.98
N LEU A 82 8.54 1.75 -13.26
CA LEU A 82 7.99 0.41 -13.01
C LEU A 82 7.10 -0.03 -14.18
N GLU A 83 7.56 -1.04 -14.91
CA GLU A 83 6.83 -1.60 -16.07
C GLU A 83 5.59 -2.41 -15.67
N ASP A 84 5.53 -2.88 -14.43
CA ASP A 84 4.47 -3.73 -13.88
C ASP A 84 3.38 -2.94 -13.12
N GLY A 85 3.33 -1.61 -13.29
CA GLY A 85 2.32 -0.77 -12.65
C GLY A 85 2.38 -0.88 -11.13
N GLY A 86 1.26 -1.19 -10.49
CA GLY A 86 1.19 -1.32 -9.03
C GLY A 86 1.72 -2.64 -8.48
N GLU A 87 2.08 -3.64 -9.29
CA GLU A 87 2.34 -5.01 -8.82
C GLU A 87 3.37 -5.10 -7.68
N GLY A 88 4.41 -4.28 -7.71
CA GLY A 88 5.44 -4.20 -6.67
C GLY A 88 5.18 -3.18 -5.56
N LEU A 89 3.98 -2.60 -5.48
CA LEU A 89 3.65 -1.49 -4.58
C LEU A 89 2.67 -1.91 -3.46
N ILE A 90 2.72 -1.20 -2.34
CA ILE A 90 1.66 -1.19 -1.31
C ILE A 90 0.97 0.17 -1.32
N MET A 91 -0.36 0.19 -1.41
CA MET A 91 -1.20 1.37 -1.17
C MET A 91 -1.67 1.35 0.29
N VAL A 92 -1.30 2.37 1.07
CA VAL A 92 -1.71 2.56 2.46
C VAL A 92 -2.70 3.71 2.55
N GLY A 93 -3.88 3.48 3.12
CA GLY A 93 -4.91 4.51 3.28
C GLY A 93 -5.96 4.13 4.32
N ASP A 94 -6.87 5.05 4.64
CA ASP A 94 -7.92 4.87 5.65
C ASP A 94 -9.34 4.83 5.04
N SER A 95 -9.47 4.95 3.72
CA SER A 95 -10.75 4.95 3.02
C SER A 95 -10.91 3.80 2.04
N ILE A 96 -12.16 3.52 1.67
CA ILE A 96 -12.48 2.53 0.62
C ILE A 96 -11.97 2.96 -0.76
N ASP A 97 -11.85 4.27 -0.99
CA ASP A 97 -11.35 4.80 -2.24
C ASP A 97 -9.85 4.47 -2.42
N ASP A 98 -9.08 4.48 -1.32
CA ASP A 98 -7.68 4.06 -1.30
C ASP A 98 -7.55 2.57 -1.63
N MET A 99 -8.33 1.75 -0.94
CA MET A 99 -8.30 0.29 -1.13
C MET A 99 -8.69 -0.05 -2.57
N THR A 100 -9.73 0.60 -3.10
CA THR A 100 -10.17 0.39 -4.47
C THR A 100 -9.16 0.90 -5.51
N ALA A 101 -8.55 2.07 -5.29
CA ALA A 101 -7.52 2.59 -6.18
C ALA A 101 -6.29 1.68 -6.20
N GLY A 102 -5.82 1.24 -5.02
CA GLY A 102 -4.71 0.30 -4.88
C GLY A 102 -5.00 -1.02 -5.57
N HIS A 103 -6.16 -1.62 -5.29
CA HIS A 103 -6.59 -2.87 -5.91
C HIS A 103 -6.64 -2.77 -7.45
N LYS A 104 -7.26 -1.71 -7.99
CA LYS A 104 -7.33 -1.48 -9.44
C LYS A 104 -5.97 -1.18 -10.08
N ALA A 105 -5.05 -0.58 -9.35
CA ALA A 105 -3.69 -0.31 -9.83
C ALA A 105 -2.82 -1.57 -9.87
N GLY A 106 -3.29 -2.66 -9.25
CA GLY A 106 -2.46 -3.83 -9.00
C GLY A 106 -1.52 -3.65 -7.81
N ALA A 107 -1.74 -2.67 -6.93
CA ALA A 107 -1.00 -2.60 -5.67
C ALA A 107 -1.52 -3.63 -4.67
N ALA A 108 -0.69 -4.03 -3.72
CA ALA A 108 -1.20 -4.55 -2.46
C ALA A 108 -1.91 -3.41 -1.71
N THR A 109 -2.83 -3.76 -0.84
CA THR A 109 -3.68 -2.80 -0.14
C THR A 109 -3.59 -3.00 1.36
N LEU A 110 -3.30 -1.91 2.07
CA LEU A 110 -3.14 -1.91 3.52
C LEU A 110 -4.01 -0.82 4.14
N LEU A 111 -5.09 -1.24 4.78
CA LEU A 111 -6.00 -0.34 5.49
C LEU A 111 -5.38 0.08 6.83
N LEU A 112 -5.26 1.40 7.05
CA LEU A 112 -5.07 1.94 8.39
C LEU A 112 -6.44 2.02 9.09
N ALA A 113 -6.73 0.99 9.87
CA ALA A 113 -8.00 0.84 10.54
C ALA A 113 -8.08 1.71 11.80
N ASN A 114 -9.26 2.25 12.03
CA ASN A 114 -9.66 2.98 13.22
C ASN A 114 -11.11 2.61 13.57
N GLU A 115 -11.67 3.20 14.61
CA GLU A 115 -13.02 2.87 15.10
C GLU A 115 -14.13 3.14 14.08
N ASN A 116 -13.89 4.06 13.13
CA ASN A 116 -14.89 4.54 12.18
C ASN A 116 -14.87 3.81 10.83
N ASN A 117 -13.88 2.94 10.58
CA ASN A 117 -13.72 2.25 9.29
C ASN A 117 -13.44 0.74 9.44
N ARG A 118 -13.70 0.16 10.62
CA ARG A 118 -13.40 -1.26 10.92
C ARG A 118 -14.09 -2.23 9.96
N GLU A 119 -15.26 -1.86 9.48
CA GLU A 119 -16.04 -2.62 8.50
C GLU A 119 -15.29 -2.82 7.17
N LEU A 120 -14.37 -1.91 6.83
CA LEU A 120 -13.57 -2.01 5.60
C LEU A 120 -12.56 -3.16 5.64
N LYS A 121 -12.22 -3.71 6.82
CA LYS A 121 -11.37 -4.90 6.96
C LYS A 121 -11.94 -6.09 6.19
N GLY A 122 -13.26 -6.17 6.05
CA GLY A 122 -13.97 -7.24 5.35
C GLY A 122 -14.15 -7.04 3.84
N HIS A 123 -13.75 -5.88 3.30
CA HIS A 123 -14.00 -5.55 1.90
C HIS A 123 -13.06 -6.32 0.95
N GLU A 124 -13.55 -6.69 -0.24
CA GLU A 124 -12.79 -7.48 -1.24
C GLU A 124 -11.52 -6.79 -1.76
N HIS A 125 -11.50 -5.45 -1.71
CA HIS A 125 -10.34 -4.63 -2.07
C HIS A 125 -9.35 -4.39 -0.92
N THR A 126 -9.61 -4.94 0.28
CA THR A 126 -8.75 -4.76 1.45
C THR A 126 -7.91 -6.02 1.66
N GLY A 127 -6.63 -5.96 1.30
CA GLY A 127 -5.70 -7.07 1.42
C GLY A 127 -5.18 -7.29 2.83
N ALA A 128 -4.82 -6.23 3.54
CA ALA A 128 -4.36 -6.30 4.93
C ALA A 128 -4.83 -5.07 5.72
N TRP A 129 -4.67 -5.09 7.04
CA TRP A 129 -4.92 -3.93 7.88
C TRP A 129 -3.94 -3.84 9.05
N ILE A 130 -3.71 -2.61 9.50
CA ILE A 130 -2.99 -2.25 10.72
C ILE A 130 -3.84 -1.26 11.50
N ASP A 131 -3.74 -1.25 12.83
CA ASP A 131 -4.46 -0.28 13.65
C ASP A 131 -3.60 0.97 13.92
N ARG A 132 -2.27 0.86 13.75
CA ARG A 132 -1.34 1.99 13.87
C ARG A 132 -0.30 2.00 12.77
N LEU A 133 0.13 3.19 12.38
CA LEU A 133 1.09 3.37 11.29
C LEU A 133 2.47 2.79 11.60
N ASP A 134 2.88 2.70 12.88
CA ASP A 134 4.15 2.08 13.28
C ASP A 134 4.13 0.55 13.14
N ASP A 135 2.96 -0.09 13.12
CA ASP A 135 2.83 -1.54 12.84
C ASP A 135 3.28 -1.89 11.41
N LEU A 136 3.22 -0.92 10.47
CA LEU A 136 3.76 -1.08 9.12
C LEU A 136 5.24 -1.47 9.14
N ILE A 137 6.03 -0.88 10.04
CA ILE A 137 7.46 -1.20 10.13
C ILE A 137 7.66 -2.66 10.51
N GLY A 138 6.90 -3.15 11.49
CA GLY A 138 6.93 -4.55 11.89
C GLY A 138 6.60 -5.49 10.74
N LEU A 139 5.54 -5.19 9.97
CA LEU A 139 5.18 -5.96 8.78
C LEU A 139 6.31 -5.98 7.74
N LEU A 140 6.92 -4.83 7.46
CA LEU A 140 7.99 -4.74 6.48
C LEU A 140 9.29 -5.46 6.91
N GLU A 141 9.53 -5.58 8.22
CA GLU A 141 10.68 -6.31 8.78
C GLU A 141 10.54 -7.83 8.72
N VAL A 142 9.31 -8.35 8.78
CA VAL A 142 9.02 -9.79 8.76
C VAL A 142 8.52 -10.31 7.42
N GLY A 143 8.12 -9.42 6.53
CA GLY A 143 7.45 -9.74 5.28
C GLY A 143 5.96 -9.35 5.33
N PHE A 144 5.45 -8.90 4.18
CA PHE A 144 4.06 -8.46 4.06
C PHE A 144 3.24 -9.54 3.35
N GLU A 145 2.02 -9.78 3.81
CA GLU A 145 1.10 -10.75 3.19
C GLU A 145 -0.34 -10.24 3.28
N GLU A 146 -1.04 -10.25 2.14
CA GLU A 146 -2.48 -10.03 2.09
C GLU A 146 -3.24 -11.29 2.51
N ARG A 147 -4.45 -11.08 3.03
CA ARG A 147 -5.39 -12.16 3.34
C ARG A 147 -5.67 -13.02 2.12
N SER A 148 -5.74 -14.32 2.35
CA SER A 148 -6.36 -15.25 1.42
C SER A 148 -7.88 -15.13 1.49
N ASP A 149 -8.55 -15.13 0.34
CA ASP A 149 -9.99 -15.40 0.30
C ASP A 149 -10.21 -16.87 0.70
N GLU A 150 -10.57 -17.12 1.95
CA GLU A 150 -11.15 -18.42 2.37
C GLU A 150 -12.60 -18.57 1.88
#